data_AF-A0A1G7QSX1-F1
#
_entry.id   AF-A0A1G7QSX1-F1
#
_cell.length_a   1.000
_cell.length_b   1.000
_cell.length_c   1.000
_cell.angle_alpha   90.00
_cell.angle_beta   90.00
_cell.angle_gamma   90.00
#
_symmetry.space_group_name_H-M   'P 1'
#
loop_
_entity.id
_entity.type
_entity.pdbx_description
1 polymer ?
#
loop_
_entity_poly.entity_id
_entity_poly.type
_entity_poly.pdbx_seq_one_letter_code
_entity_poly.pdbx_strand_id
1 'polypeptide(L)' 'MHDVEWQKSTYSGDGSNCVHVAAMAPDTILLRESDEPEDHVLTTAPSALRQLIRSLK' A
#
# COMPACT_ATOMS: atom_id res chain seq x y z
N MET A 1 -12.39 16.28 0.83
CA MET A 1 -11.36 15.29 1.21
C MET A 1 -11.71 14.04 0.42
N HIS A 2 -10.89 13.66 -0.56
CA HIS A 2 -11.13 12.39 -1.25
C HIS A 2 -10.86 11.29 -0.25
N ASP A 3 -11.90 10.53 0.10
CA ASP A 3 -11.76 9.37 0.95
C ASP A 3 -10.90 8.36 0.19
N VAL A 4 -9.72 8.05 0.72
CA VAL A 4 -8.80 7.12 0.10
C VAL A 4 -9.30 5.71 0.40
N GLU A 5 -9.73 4.98 -0.62
CA GLU A 5 -10.21 3.62 -0.46
C GLU A 5 -9.01 2.67 -0.26
N TRP A 6 -8.75 2.33 1.01
CA TRP A 6 -7.65 1.43 1.38
C TRP A 6 -8.06 -0.04 1.31
N GLN A 7 -7.28 -0.83 0.60
CA GLN A 7 -7.37 -2.27 0.57
C GLN A 7 -6.31 -2.89 1.48
N LYS A 8 -6.72 -3.66 2.50
CA LYS A 8 -5.83 -4.51 3.29
C LYS A 8 -5.41 -5.74 2.46
N SER A 9 -4.14 -6.12 2.53
CA SER A 9 -3.65 -7.36 1.91
C SER A 9 -4.32 -8.60 2.53
N THR A 10 -4.69 -9.58 1.70
CA THR A 10 -5.26 -10.86 2.18
C THR A 10 -4.23 -11.76 2.86
N TYR A 11 -2.94 -11.47 2.71
CA TYR A 11 -1.85 -12.16 3.41
C TYR A 11 -1.59 -11.62 4.81
N SER A 12 -2.28 -10.53 5.17
CA SER A 12 -2.21 -9.94 6.50
C SER A 12 -3.08 -10.73 7.47
N GLY A 13 -2.46 -11.53 8.33
CA GLY A 13 -3.14 -12.28 9.39
C GLY A 13 -3.62 -11.40 10.55
N ASP A 14 -3.84 -12.00 11.71
CA ASP A 14 -4.27 -11.34 12.96
C ASP A 14 -3.17 -10.53 13.67
N GLY A 15 -1.97 -10.41 13.09
CA GLY A 15 -0.82 -9.74 13.69
C GLY A 15 -0.51 -8.35 13.12
N SER A 16 0.57 -7.76 13.64
CA SER A 16 1.22 -6.56 13.13
C SER A 16 1.93 -6.82 11.79
N ASN A 17 2.33 -5.75 11.08
CA ASN A 17 2.94 -5.78 9.73
C ASN A 17 1.93 -6.01 8.58
N CYS A 18 0.68 -5.57 8.73
CA CYS A 18 -0.27 -5.64 7.62
C CYS A 18 0.02 -4.54 6.59
N VAL A 19 0.04 -4.89 5.30
CA VAL A 19 0.22 -3.90 4.22
C VAL A 19 -1.14 -3.48 3.69
N HIS A 20 -1.35 -2.16 3.59
CA HIS A 20 -2.49 -1.53 2.96
C HIS A 20 -2.08 -0.82 1.69
N VAL A 21 -2.92 -0.90 0.66
CA VAL A 21 -2.70 -0.27 -0.65
C VAL A 21 -3.91 0.54 -1.07
N ALA A 22 -3.72 1.67 -1.73
CA ALA A 22 -4.80 2.45 -2.31
C ALA A 22 -4.40 3.05 -3.67
N ALA A 23 -5.34 3.11 -4.59
CA ALA A 23 -5.18 3.83 -5.86
C ALA A 23 -5.71 5.26 -5.69
N MET A 24 -4.80 6.23 -5.62
CA MET A 24 -5.17 7.64 -5.47
C MET A 24 -5.41 8.33 -6.82
N ALA A 25 -4.66 7.93 -7.85
CA ALA A 25 -4.76 8.44 -9.21
C ALA A 25 -4.20 7.40 -10.20
N PRO A 26 -4.36 7.56 -11.53
CA PRO A 26 -3.91 6.56 -12.52
C PRO A 26 -2.44 6.12 -12.38
N ASP A 27 -1.55 7.05 -11.99
CA ASP A 27 -0.11 6.81 -11.82
C ASP A 27 0.34 6.93 -10.36
N THR A 28 -0.59 6.85 -9.41
CA THR A 28 -0.29 7.05 -7.99
C THR A 28 -0.92 5.97 -7.13
N ILE A 29 -0.04 5.15 -6.56
CA ILE A 29 -0.37 4.14 -5.56
C ILE A 29 0.19 4.61 -4.22
N LEU A 30 -0.64 4.46 -3.19
CA LEU A 30 -0.24 4.67 -1.81
C LEU A 30 -0.05 3.31 -1.13
N LEU A 31 0.98 3.22 -0.29
CA LEU A 31 1.26 2.09 0.58
C LEU A 31 1.41 2.59 2.01
N ARG A 32 0.88 1.84 2.95
CA ARG A 32 1.15 2.03 4.38
C ARG A 32 1.13 0.70 5.12
N GLU A 33 1.79 0.67 6.27
CA GLU A 33 1.70 -0.43 7.23
C GLU A 33 0.54 -0.20 8.22
N SER A 34 0.08 -1.24 8.92
CA SER A 34 -0.96 -1.13 9.95
C SER A 34 -0.51 -0.41 11.21
N ASP A 35 0.74 -0.63 11.64
CA ASP A 35 1.24 -0.16 12.93
C ASP A 35 1.94 1.20 12.82
N GLU A 36 2.06 1.75 11.60
CA GLU A 36 2.61 3.08 11.37
C GLU A 36 1.54 4.17 11.45
N PRO A 37 1.91 5.39 11.87
CA PRO A 37 1.02 6.56 11.86
C PRO A 37 0.40 6.81 10.48
N GLU A 38 -0.82 7.37 10.45
CA GLU A 38 -1.55 7.58 9.20
C GLU A 38 -0.85 8.54 8.21
N ASP A 39 0.05 9.39 8.71
CA ASP A 39 0.88 10.28 7.91
C ASP A 39 2.10 9.57 7.27
N HIS A 40 2.42 8.34 7.68
CA HIS A 40 3.49 7.55 7.08
C HIS A 40 2.98 6.77 5.86
N VAL A 41 2.80 7.48 4.76
CA VAL A 41 2.33 6.92 3.49
C VAL A 41 3.43 6.98 2.43
N LEU A 42 3.78 5.81 1.91
CA LEU A 42 4.70 5.67 0.78
C LEU A 42 3.93 5.88 -0.52
N THR A 43 4.35 6.87 -1.31
CA THR A 43 3.77 7.14 -2.64
C THR A 43 4.65 6.51 -3.72
N THR A 44 4.05 5.76 -4.64
CA THR A 44 4.77 5.12 -5.75
C THR A 44 3.93 5.07 -7.02
N ALA A 45 4.56 4.66 -8.13
CA ALA A 45 3.89 4.42 -9.40
C ALA A 45 3.50 2.93 -9.55
N PRO A 46 2.42 2.60 -10.30
CA PRO A 46 2.03 1.22 -10.56
C PRO A 46 3.14 0.37 -11.21
N SER A 47 3.99 0.99 -12.04
CA SER A 47 5.12 0.33 -12.70
C SER A 47 6.21 -0.07 -11.71
N ALA A 48 6.59 0.82 -10.80
CA ALA A 48 7.58 0.56 -9.77
C ALA A 48 7.11 -0.51 -8.78
N LEU A 49 5.86 -0.44 -8.32
CA LEU A 49 5.29 -1.47 -7.44
C LEU A 49 5.23 -2.84 -8.12
N ARG A 50 4.85 -2.89 -9.40
CA ARG A 50 4.85 -4.14 -10.18
C ARG A 50 6.25 -4.76 -10.28
N GLN A 51 7.29 -3.93 -10.47
CA GLN A 51 8.68 -4.41 -10.51
C GLN A 51 9.12 -4.96 -9.16
N LEU A 52 8.79 -4.27 -8.07
CA LEU A 52 9.07 -4.75 -6.71
C LEU A 52 8.43 -6.12 -6.46
N ILE A 53 7.12 -6.26 -6.72
CA ILE A 53 6.42 -7.54 -6.50
C ILE A 53 7.06 -8.69 -7.30
N ARG A 54 7.57 -8.40 -8.50
CA ARG A 54 8.23 -9.40 -9.35
C ARG A 54 9.66 -9.75 -8.91
N SER A 55 10.31 -8.90 -8.12
CA SER A 55 11.69 -9.12 -7.67
C SER A 55 11.77 -9.80 -6.29
N LEU A 56 10.69 -9.75 -5.51
CA LEU A 56 10.58 -10.46 -4.24
C LEU A 56 10.53 -11.98 -4.46
N LYS A 57 11.22 -12.73 -3.59
CA LYS A 57 11.41 -14.19 -3.65
C LYS A 57 10.42 -14.94 -2.79
#